data_AF-A0A3P6BSF4-F1
#
_entry.id   AF-A0A3P6BSF4-F1
#
_cell.length_a   1.000
_cell.length_b   1.000
_cell.length_c   1.000
_cell.angle_alpha   90.00
_cell.angle_beta   90.00
_cell.angle_gamma   90.00
#
_symmetry.space_group_name_H-M   'P 1'
#
loop_
_entity.id
_entity.type
_entity.pdbx_description
1 polymer ?
#
loop_
_entity_poly.entity_id
_entity_poly.type
_entity_poly.pdbx_seq_one_letter_code
_entity_poly.pdbx_strand_id
1 'polypeptide(L)' 'KCFGNDEWFNLFPRSSVEYGGMWGSDHRHLLIGFVLEQRELHRGRFYMDNRMFAKEGFEEAIVHGWG' A
#
# COMPACT_ATOMS: atom_id res chain seq x y z
N LYS A 1 16.46 -4.46 -10.44
CA LYS A 1 15.31 -5.39 -10.40
C LYS A 1 14.06 -4.55 -10.20
N CYS A 2 13.09 -4.63 -11.11
CA CYS A 2 11.84 -3.88 -11.04
C CYS A 2 10.77 -4.74 -10.36
N PHE A 3 9.87 -4.11 -9.61
CA PHE A 3 8.71 -4.76 -9.01
C PHE A 3 7.71 -5.17 -10.10
N GLY A 4 7.00 -6.29 -9.94
CA GLY A 4 6.15 -6.82 -11.04
C GLY A 4 6.96 -7.54 -12.12
N ASN A 5 7.90 -8.41 -11.72
CA ASN A 5 8.61 -9.32 -12.62
C ASN A 5 7.79 -10.61 -12.85
N ASP A 6 8.31 -11.54 -13.65
CA ASP A 6 7.60 -12.80 -13.97
C ASP A 6 7.22 -13.60 -12.71
N GLU A 7 8.05 -13.59 -11.69
CA GLU A 7 7.78 -14.24 -10.40
C GLU A 7 6.58 -13.61 -9.67
N TRP A 8 6.46 -12.28 -9.70
CA TRP A 8 5.30 -11.56 -9.17
C TRP A 8 4.01 -11.96 -9.90
N PHE A 9 4.03 -12.04 -11.23
CA PHE A 9 2.85 -12.43 -12.01
C PHE A 9 2.52 -13.93 -11.88
N ASN A 10 3.49 -14.79 -11.55
CA ASN A 10 3.22 -16.18 -11.18
C ASN A 10 2.46 -16.29 -9.86
N LEU A 11 2.79 -15.45 -8.87
CA LEU A 11 2.12 -15.43 -7.57
C LEU A 11 0.74 -14.74 -7.65
N PHE A 12 0.66 -13.64 -8.40
CA PHE A 12 -0.52 -12.79 -8.51
C PHE A 12 -0.92 -12.55 -9.97
N PRO A 13 -1.42 -13.58 -10.68
CA PRO A 13 -1.67 -13.53 -12.12
C PRO A 13 -2.78 -12.54 -12.54
N ARG A 14 -3.57 -12.06 -11.57
CA ARG A 14 -4.64 -11.06 -11.77
C ARG A 14 -4.33 -9.73 -11.09
N SER A 15 -3.04 -9.45 -10.85
CA SER A 15 -2.58 -8.13 -10.43
C SER A 15 -2.24 -7.25 -11.62
N SER A 16 -2.47 -5.95 -11.49
CA SER A 16 -1.96 -4.91 -12.40
C SER A 16 -0.95 -4.05 -11.68
N VAL A 17 0.04 -3.52 -12.39
CA VAL A 17 1.08 -2.63 -11.84
C VAL A 17 1.18 -1.39 -12.72
N GLU A 18 1.01 -0.21 -12.12
CA GLU A 18 1.19 1.08 -12.76
C GLU A 18 2.34 1.84 -12.09
N TYR A 19 3.28 2.33 -12.90
CA TYR A 19 4.39 3.16 -12.44
C TYR A 19 3.97 4.63 -12.52
N GLY A 20 3.81 5.25 -11.35
CA GLY A 20 3.55 6.67 -11.24
C GLY A 20 4.73 7.53 -11.69
N GLY A 21 4.47 8.83 -11.86
CA GLY A 21 5.51 9.83 -12.15
C GLY A 21 6.55 9.95 -11.02
N MET A 22 7.65 10.63 -11.32
CA MET A 22 8.67 11.00 -10.33
C MET A 22 8.19 12.28 -9.61
N TRP A 23 7.78 12.19 -8.35
CA TRP A 23 7.28 13.34 -7.58
C TRP A 23 8.17 13.60 -6.37
N GLY A 24 9.17 14.48 -6.49
CA GLY A 24 9.99 14.92 -5.36
C GLY A 24 10.83 13.83 -4.66
N SER A 25 10.74 12.58 -5.11
CA SER A 25 11.52 11.43 -4.70
C SER A 25 12.32 10.90 -5.91
N ASP A 26 13.46 10.32 -5.61
CA ASP A 26 14.30 9.55 -6.53
C ASP A 26 13.68 8.19 -6.92
N HIS A 27 12.57 7.80 -6.30
CA HIS A 27 11.82 6.59 -6.61
C HIS A 27 10.44 6.90 -7.24
N ARG A 28 10.04 6.05 -8.21
CA ARG A 28 8.68 6.06 -8.78
C ARG A 28 7.71 5.35 -7.85
N HIS A 29 6.56 5.97 -7.63
CA HIS A 29 5.48 5.32 -6.90
C HIS A 29 4.90 4.17 -7.72
N LEU A 30 4.49 3.10 -7.05
CA LEU A 30 3.85 1.94 -7.67
C LEU A 30 2.40 1.88 -7.20
N LEU A 31 1.48 1.72 -8.16
CA LEU A 31 0.09 1.38 -7.87
C LEU A 31 -0.14 -0.06 -8.28
N ILE A 32 -0.63 -0.88 -7.35
CA ILE A 32 -0.91 -2.30 -7.59
C ILE A 32 -2.41 -2.51 -7.41
N GLY A 33 -3.08 -3.03 -8.43
CA GLY A 33 -4.50 -3.39 -8.38
C GLY A 33 -4.68 -4.90 -8.37
N PHE A 34 -5.62 -5.40 -7.56
CA PHE A 34 -6.03 -6.81 -7.58
C PHE A 34 -7.49 -6.91 -8.04
N VAL A 35 -7.72 -7.54 -9.20
CA VAL A 35 -9.01 -7.50 -9.92
C VAL A 35 -10.17 -8.21 -9.19
N LEU A 36 -9.88 -9.02 -8.15
CA LEU A 36 -10.88 -9.83 -7.45
C LEU A 36 -11.05 -9.52 -5.96
N GLU A 37 -10.24 -8.66 -5.38
CA GLU A 37 -10.53 -8.26 -4.01
C GLU A 37 -11.78 -7.39 -4.04
N GLN A 38 -12.83 -7.83 -3.34
CA GLN A 38 -13.93 -6.94 -3.00
C GLN A 38 -13.27 -5.74 -2.35
N ARG A 39 -13.24 -4.64 -3.09
CA ARG A 39 -12.70 -3.38 -2.60
C ARG A 39 -13.69 -2.94 -1.52
N GLU A 40 -13.48 -3.42 -0.30
CA GLU A 40 -13.98 -2.80 0.91
C GLU A 40 -13.47 -1.36 0.81
N LEU A 41 -14.32 -0.48 0.28
CA LEU A 41 -14.05 0.94 0.08
C LEU A 41 -14.03 1.59 1.46
N HIS A 42 -13.12 1.17 2.34
CA HIS A 42 -12.76 1.94 3.51
C HIS A 42 -12.14 3.23 2.97
N ARG A 43 -12.98 4.25 2.85
CA ARG A 43 -12.62 5.61 2.45
C ARG A 43 -11.85 6.26 3.59
N GLY A 44 -10.63 5.79 3.79
CA GLY A 44 -9.64 6.40 4.67
C GLY A 44 -8.35 6.60 3.89
N ARG A 45 -7.79 7.81 3.95
CA ARG A 45 -6.37 7.98 3.60
C ARG A 45 -5.60 7.69 4.89
N PHE A 46 -4.80 6.63 4.88
CA PHE A 46 -3.88 6.36 5.98
C PHE A 46 -2.71 7.32 5.88
N TYR A 47 -2.57 8.18 6.88
CA TYR A 47 -1.41 9.04 7.05
C TYR A 47 -0.61 8.51 8.23
N MET A 48 0.53 7.90 7.95
CA MET A 48 1.48 7.49 8.97
C MET A 48 2.33 8.70 9.36
N ASP A 49 2.24 9.11 10.62
CA ASP A 49 3.13 10.12 11.20
C ASP A 49 4.13 9.43 12.12
N ASN A 50 5.41 9.45 11.75
CA ASN A 50 6.50 8.82 12.52
C ASN A 50 6.61 9.36 13.95
N ARG A 51 6.07 10.55 14.24
CA ARG A 51 6.06 11.12 15.59
C ARG A 51 5.10 10.38 16.53
N MET A 52 4.19 9.56 16.01
CA MET A 52 3.21 8.82 16.79
C MET A 52 3.74 7.48 17.32
N PHE A 53 4.87 7.00 16.80
CA PHE A 53 5.43 5.68 17.14
C PHE A 53 5.73 5.47 18.62
N ALA A 54 6.12 6.54 19.33
CA ALA A 54 6.45 6.49 20.75
C ALA A 54 5.30 6.91 21.67
N LYS A 55 4.09 7.14 21.13
CA LYS A 55 2.93 7.53 21.93
C LYS A 55 2.20 6.30 22.44
N GLU A 56 1.92 6.30 23.74
CA GLU A 56 1.02 5.34 24.37
C GLU A 56 -0.35 5.35 23.65
N GLY A 57 -0.91 4.17 23.37
CA GLY A 57 -2.19 4.03 22.68
C GLY A 57 -2.12 4.01 21.15
N PHE A 58 -0.95 4.23 20.54
CA PHE A 58 -0.83 4.27 19.08
C PHE A 58 -1.04 2.90 18.43
N GLU A 59 -0.48 1.84 19.00
CA GLU A 59 -0.65 0.48 18.49
C GLU A 59 -2.11 0.03 18.59
N GLU A 60 -2.77 0.31 19.71
CA GLU A 60 -4.18 0.00 19.94
C GLU A 60 -5.09 0.75 18.96
N ALA A 61 -4.76 2.02 18.67
CA ALA A 61 -5.48 2.82 17.68
C ALA A 61 -5.33 2.25 16.26
N ILE A 62 -4.15 1.72 15.91
CA ILE A 62 -3.93 1.02 14.62
C ILE A 62 -4.81 -0.22 14.57
N VAL A 63 -4.75 -1.09 15.59
CA VAL A 63 -5.52 -2.35 15.61
C VAL A 63 -7.02 -2.07 15.51
N HIS A 64 -7.54 -1.09 16.25
CA HIS A 64 -8.95 -0.71 16.18
C HIS A 64 -9.35 -0.09 14.82
N GLY A 65 -8.44 0.66 14.19
CA GLY A 65 -8.70 1.28 12.89
C GLY A 65 -8.62 0.34 11.70
N TRP A 66 -7.88 -0.77 11.83
CA TRP A 66 -7.57 -1.67 10.71
C TRP A 66 -8.53 -2.84 10.54
N GLY A 67 -9.34 -3.16 11.56
CA GLY A 67 -10.51 -4.06 11.47
C GLY A 67 -10.27 -5.37 10.75
#